data_AF-A0A3M2Y0E0-F1
#
_entry.id   AF-A0A3M2Y0E0-F1
#
_cell.length_a   1.000
_cell.length_b   1.000
_cell.length_c   1.000
_cell.angle_alpha   90.00
_cell.angle_beta   90.00
_cell.angle_gamma   90.00
#
_symmetry.space_group_name_H-M   'P 1'
#
loop_
_entity.id
_entity.type
_entity.pdbx_description
1 polymer ?
#
loop_
_entity_poly.entity_id
_entity_poly.type
_entity_poly.pdbx_seq_one_letter_code
_entity_poly.pdbx_strand_id
1 'polypeptide(L)' 'MANVITHGASRDEALARMRLALSEMHVEGISTNIALHRDILQDPVFCKGGMDIHHLERWLQTRSQP' A
#
# COMPACT_ATOMS: atom_id res chain seq x y z
N MET A 1 13.04 -3.61 -11.94
CA MET A 1 12.67 -3.34 -10.53
C MET A 1 12.74 -1.84 -10.33
N ALA A 2 11.72 -1.22 -9.72
CA ALA A 2 11.61 0.23 -9.55
C ALA A 2 11.11 0.58 -8.14
N ASN A 3 11.51 1.75 -7.64
CA ASN A 3 11.03 2.30 -6.37
C ASN A 3 10.08 3.47 -6.65
N VAL A 4 8.94 3.50 -5.96
CA VAL A 4 7.96 4.58 -6.05
C VAL A 4 7.95 5.33 -4.74
N ILE A 5 8.18 6.64 -4.79
CA ILE A 5 8.25 7.51 -3.61
C ILE A 5 7.32 8.70 -3.84
N THR A 6 6.43 8.95 -2.89
CA THR A 6 5.54 10.12 -2.89
C THR A 6 5.76 10.97 -1.65
N HIS A 7 5.70 12.28 -1.82
CA HIS A 7 5.77 13.25 -0.73
C HIS A 7 4.52 14.15 -0.77
N GLY A 8 4.09 14.63 0.38
CA GLY A 8 3.04 15.63 0.57
C GLY A 8 3.31 16.45 1.84
N ALA A 9 2.56 17.53 2.04
CA ALA A 9 2.65 18.34 3.26
C ALA A 9 2.05 17.64 4.48
N SER A 10 1.14 16.67 4.26
CA SER A 10 0.60 15.79 5.29
C SER A 10 0.72 14.32 4.90
N ARG A 11 0.59 13.43 5.89
CA ARG A 11 0.52 11.98 5.66
C ARG A 11 -0.63 11.63 4.72
N ASP A 12 -1.80 12.22 4.92
CA ASP A 12 -2.98 11.96 4.09
C ASP A 12 -2.76 12.39 2.64
N GLU A 13 -2.09 13.52 2.42
CA GLU A 13 -1.73 13.98 1.08
C GLU A 13 -0.73 13.04 0.41
N ALA A 14 0.33 12.63 1.12
CA ALA A 14 1.30 11.67 0.60
C ALA A 14 0.63 10.33 0.23
N LEU A 15 -0.26 9.82 1.09
CA LEU A 15 -1.02 8.60 0.84
C LEU A 15 -1.98 8.75 -0.35
N ALA A 16 -2.64 9.90 -0.49
CA ALA A 16 -3.51 10.18 -1.64
C ALA A 16 -2.72 10.17 -2.96
N ARG A 17 -1.56 10.81 -2.98
CA ARG A 17 -0.64 10.81 -4.13
C ARG A 17 -0.14 9.39 -4.46
N MET A 18 0.21 8.60 -3.43
CA MET A 18 0.62 7.20 -3.63
C MET A 18 -0.50 6.36 -4.23
N ARG A 19 -1.74 6.52 -3.75
CA ARG A 19 -2.91 5.81 -4.31
C ARG A 19 -3.11 6.13 -5.77
N LEU A 20 -3.00 7.40 -6.17
CA LEU A 20 -3.09 7.80 -7.57
C LEU A 20 -1.95 7.19 -8.39
N ALA A 21 -0.70 7.31 -7.93
CA ALA A 21 0.48 6.77 -8.63
C ALA A 21 0.38 5.25 -8.87
N LEU A 22 -0.07 4.48 -7.87
CA LEU A 22 -0.27 3.04 -8.01
C LEU A 22 -1.49 2.67 -8.86
N SER A 23 -2.50 3.54 -8.95
CA SER A 23 -3.68 3.31 -9.81
C SER A 23 -3.37 3.47 -11.29
N GLU A 24 -2.39 4.31 -11.62
CA GLU A 24 -1.93 4.55 -12.99
C GLU A 24 -0.75 3.64 -13.38
N MET A 25 -0.19 2.91 -12.41
CA MET A 25 0.96 2.05 -12.65
C MET A 25 0.58 0.80 -13.43
N HIS A 26 1.15 0.67 -14.62
CA HIS A 26 0.98 -0.48 -15.51
C HIS A 26 2.30 -1.20 -15.74
N VAL A 27 2.35 -2.49 -15.44
CA VAL A 27 3.52 -3.35 -15.64
C VAL A 27 3.07 -4.65 -16.28
N GLU A 28 3.63 -4.98 -17.43
CA GLU A 28 3.30 -6.20 -18.18
C GLU A 28 4.45 -7.21 -18.14
N GLY A 29 4.13 -8.48 -18.39
CA GLY A 29 5.12 -9.55 -18.57
C GLY A 29 5.67 -10.16 -17.28
N ILE A 30 5.35 -9.61 -16.11
CA ILE A 30 5.73 -10.16 -14.79
C ILE A 30 4.62 -9.93 -13.76
N SER A 31 4.53 -10.81 -12.75
CA SER A 31 3.71 -10.56 -11.57
C SER A 31 4.35 -9.49 -10.69
N THR A 32 3.53 -8.59 -10.13
CA THR A 32 3.99 -7.48 -9.28
C THR A 32 3.22 -7.43 -7.96
N ASN A 33 3.80 -6.79 -6.96
CA ASN A 33 3.18 -6.54 -5.66
C ASN A 33 2.30 -5.28 -5.63
N ILE A 34 1.98 -4.68 -6.78
CA ILE A 34 1.19 -3.44 -6.87
C ILE A 34 -0.18 -3.61 -6.22
N ALA A 35 -0.85 -4.75 -6.47
CA ALA A 35 -2.15 -5.04 -5.85
C ALA A 35 -2.07 -5.09 -4.31
N LEU A 36 -1.04 -5.74 -3.77
CA LEU A 36 -0.80 -5.79 -2.32
C LEU A 36 -0.61 -4.38 -1.73
N HIS A 37 0.19 -3.53 -2.39
CA HIS A 37 0.39 -2.16 -1.93
C HIS A 37 -0.88 -1.30 -2.00
N ARG A 38 -1.72 -1.50 -3.03
CA ARG A 38 -3.03 -0.82 -3.11
C ARG A 38 -3.94 -1.19 -1.96
N ASP A 39 -4.00 -2.47 -1.60
CA ASP A 39 -4.83 -2.96 -0.49
C ASP A 39 -4.34 -2.42 0.86
N ILE A 40 -3.02 -2.42 1.11
CA ILE A 40 -2.44 -1.87 2.35
C ILE A 40 -2.75 -0.37 2.49
N LEU A 41 -2.74 0.39 1.39
CA LEU A 41 -3.06 1.82 1.40
C LEU A 41 -4.55 2.13 1.64
N GLN A 42 -5.40 1.10 1.64
CA GLN A 42 -6.82 1.19 2.01
C GLN A 42 -7.05 0.78 3.48
N ASP A 43 -6.09 0.15 4.15
CA ASP A 43 -6.21 -0.24 5.56
C ASP A 43 -6.24 1.01 6.46
N PRO A 44 -7.31 1.23 7.25
CA PRO A 44 -7.37 2.32 8.22
C PRO A 44 -6.25 2.29 9.26
N VAL A 45 -5.77 1.12 9.68
CA VAL A 45 -4.69 0.97 10.65
C VAL A 45 -3.38 1.50 10.07
N PHE A 46 -3.08 1.13 8.82
CA PHE A 46 -1.95 1.66 8.07
C PHE A 46 -2.10 3.18 7.89
N CYS A 47 -3.27 3.66 7.47
CA CYS A 47 -3.49 5.09 7.22
C CYS A 47 -3.29 5.93 8.50
N LYS A 48 -3.78 5.45 9.65
CA LYS A 48 -3.61 6.11 10.96
C LYS A 48 -2.19 6.04 11.53
N GLY A 49 -1.31 5.23 10.94
CA GLY A 49 0.08 5.07 11.41
C GLY A 49 0.23 4.18 12.64
N GLY A 50 -0.79 3.40 13.01
CA GLY A 50 -0.79 2.50 14.16
C GLY A 50 -0.23 1.11 13.84
N MET A 51 0.88 1.04 13.10
CA MET A 51 1.47 -0.22 12.64
C MET A 51 2.77 -0.55 13.38
N ASP A 52 2.96 -1.83 13.69
CA ASP A 52 4.22 -2.40 14.20
C ASP A 52 4.86 -3.32 13.14
N ILE A 53 6.00 -3.91 13.49
CA ILE A 53 6.76 -4.79 12.59
C ILE A 53 6.02 -6.07 12.18
N HIS A 54 5.00 -6.49 12.92
CA HIS A 54 4.19 -7.69 12.66
C HIS A 54 2.83 -7.36 12.04
N HIS A 55 2.54 -6.09 11.76
CA HIS A 55 1.26 -5.66 11.22
C HIS A 55 0.93 -6.35 9.88
N LEU A 56 1.91 -6.43 8.96
CA LEU A 56 1.70 -7.06 7.66
C LEU A 56 1.35 -8.55 7.79
N GLU A 57 2.03 -9.27 8.69
CA GLU A 57 1.77 -10.68 8.94
C GLU A 57 0.35 -10.92 9.45
N ARG A 58 -0.08 -10.16 10.47
CA ARG A 58 -1.43 -10.24 11.02
C ARG A 58 -2.49 -9.86 9.97
N TRP A 59 -2.23 -8.80 9.21
CA TRP A 59 -3.13 -8.34 8.15
C TRP A 59 -3.32 -9.40 7.06
N LEU A 60 -2.22 -10.04 6.63
CA LEU A 60 -2.28 -11.14 5.65
C LEU A 60 -3.03 -12.36 6.18
N GLN A 61 -2.91 -12.69 7.47
CA GLN A 61 -3.67 -13.76 8.10
C GLN A 61 -5.18 -13.46 8.10
N THR A 62 -5.58 -12.24 8.47
CA THR A 62 -6.99 -11.82 8.42
C THR A 62 -7.56 -11.84 7.01
N ARG A 63 -6.74 -11.50 6.00
CA ARG A 63 -7.16 -11.48 4.60
C ARG A 63 -7.19 -12.86 3.93
N SER A 64 -6.42 -13.82 4.43
CA SER A 64 -6.32 -15.18 3.88
C SER A 64 -7.35 -16.14 4.46
N GLN A 65 -8.17 -15.68 5.42
CA GLN A 65 -9.25 -16.46 6.00
C GLN A 65 -10.51 -16.27 5.14
N PRO A 66 -11.14 -17.36 4.65
CA PRO A 66 -12.30 -17.30 3.76
C PRO A 66 -13.54 -16.72 4.44
#